data_AF-A0A9D7Y926-F1
#
_entry.id   AF-A0A9D7Y926-F1
#
_cell.length_a   1.000
_cell.length_b   1.000
_cell.length_c   1.000
_cell.angle_alpha   90.00
_cell.angle_beta   90.00
_cell.angle_gamma   90.00
#
_symmetry.space_group_name_H-M   'P 1'
#
loop_
_entity.id
_entity.type
_entity.pdbx_description
1 polymer ?
#
loop_
_entity_poly.entity_id
_entity_poly.type
_entity_poly.pdbx_seq_one_letter_code
_entity_poly.pdbx_strand_id
1 'polypeptide(L)'
;MLKLVLQYSLCNDTAHKQMAYSCVNNLEDFKNTDKEFQFATAVTMFALKLKQSKYIKDIDWLDIETIAVDSYDSNSYLQTQFLQLINKAAEIYNYKNRRERRKKRIN
;
A
#
# COMPACT_ATOMS: atom_id res chain seq x y z
N MET A 1 26.08 -2.39 -14.23
CA MET A 1 24.88 -3.00 -14.84
C MET A 1 24.57 -4.27 -14.05
N LEU A 2 23.47 -4.28 -13.30
CA LEU A 2 23.08 -5.43 -12.46
C LEU A 2 22.50 -6.53 -13.36
N LYS A 3 23.00 -7.75 -13.19
CA LYS A 3 22.54 -8.92 -13.94
C LYS A 3 22.06 -9.95 -12.94
N LEU A 4 20.80 -10.37 -13.06
CA LEU A 4 20.26 -11.47 -12.28
C LEU A 4 20.48 -12.74 -13.09
N VAL A 5 21.23 -13.67 -12.51
CA VAL A 5 21.52 -14.97 -13.11
C VAL A 5 20.81 -16.03 -12.28
N LEU A 6 19.78 -16.65 -12.86
CA LEU A 6 19.09 -17.79 -12.27
C LEU A 6 19.63 -19.06 -12.91
N GLN A 7 20.18 -19.95 -12.10
CA GLN A 7 20.48 -21.32 -12.51
C GLN A 7 19.37 -22.25 -12.03
N TYR A 8 18.81 -23.03 -12.93
CA TYR A 8 17.75 -23.98 -12.63
C TYR A 8 17.94 -25.27 -13.43
N SER A 9 17.42 -26.37 -12.91
CA SER A 9 17.32 -27.66 -13.61
C SER A 9 15.86 -28.02 -13.81
N LEU A 10 15.56 -28.75 -14.88
CA LEU A 10 14.24 -29.33 -15.09
C LEU A 10 14.16 -30.67 -14.35
N CYS A 11 12.97 -31.04 -13.88
CA CYS A 11 12.76 -32.37 -13.30
C CYS A 11 13.12 -33.45 -14.33
N ASN A 12 13.95 -34.42 -13.95
CA ASN A 12 14.58 -35.46 -14.80
C ASN A 12 15.68 -35.01 -15.77
N ASP A 13 16.18 -33.78 -15.69
CA ASP A 13 17.30 -33.31 -16.51
C ASP A 13 18.53 -33.04 -15.62
N THR A 14 19.68 -33.62 -15.97
CA THR A 14 20.96 -33.37 -15.27
C THR A 14 21.65 -32.10 -15.77
N ALA A 15 21.15 -31.48 -16.84
CA ALA A 15 21.68 -30.24 -17.36
C ALA A 15 21.18 -29.02 -16.56
N HIS A 16 22.11 -28.25 -16.01
CA HIS A 16 21.82 -26.95 -15.42
C HIS A 16 21.63 -25.91 -16.51
N LYS A 17 20.47 -25.24 -16.53
CA LYS A 17 20.15 -24.13 -17.43
C LYS A 17 20.37 -22.81 -16.70
N GLN A 18 20.85 -21.82 -17.44
CA GLN A 18 21.12 -20.48 -16.92
C GLN A 18 20.25 -19.47 -17.66
N MET A 19 19.47 -18.71 -16.90
CA MET A 19 18.73 -17.55 -17.36
C MET A 19 19.44 -16.29 -16.86
N ALA A 20 19.86 -15.42 -17.77
CA ALA A 20 20.46 -14.14 -17.44
C ALA A 20 19.49 -13.02 -17.82
N TYR A 21 19.00 -12.29 -16.83
CA TYR A 21 18.16 -11.10 -17.02
C TYR A 21 18.98 -9.85 -16.73
N SER A 22 18.91 -8.88 -17.66
CA SER A 22 19.47 -7.55 -17.45
C SER A 22 18.47 -6.72 -16.67
N CYS A 23 18.79 -6.41 -15.42
CA CYS A 23 17.95 -5.56 -14.57
C CYS A 23 18.25 -4.09 -14.92
N VAL A 24 17.36 -3.46 -15.71
CA VAL A 24 17.41 -2.02 -15.95
C VAL A 24 16.77 -1.34 -14.74
N ASN A 25 17.45 -0.32 -14.19
CA ASN A 25 16.97 0.41 -13.02
C ASN A 25 15.89 1.43 -13.44
N ASN A 26 14.69 0.94 -13.72
CA ASN A 26 13.54 1.77 -14.08
C ASN A 26 12.89 2.32 -12.81
N LEU A 27 13.51 3.36 -12.25
CA LEU A 27 12.88 4.15 -11.19
C LEU A 27 11.83 5.03 -11.84
N GLU A 28 10.56 4.64 -11.69
CA GLU A 28 9.42 5.44 -12.12
C GLU A 28 8.78 6.13 -10.92
N ASP A 29 8.22 7.31 -11.16
CA ASP A 29 7.43 8.01 -10.16
C ASP A 29 6.23 7.16 -9.75
N PHE A 30 5.85 7.22 -8.47
CA PHE A 30 4.72 6.48 -7.91
C PHE A 30 3.41 6.68 -8.71
N LYS A 31 3.22 7.88 -9.28
CA LYS A 31 2.04 8.21 -10.09
C LYS A 31 1.98 7.48 -11.43
N ASN A 32 3.12 7.03 -11.95
CA ASN A 32 3.23 6.31 -13.22
C ASN A 32 3.16 4.80 -13.04
N THR A 33 3.21 4.31 -11.80
CA THR A 33 3.10 2.87 -11.48
C THR A 33 1.68 2.37 -11.76
N ASP A 34 1.51 1.07 -12.02
CA ASP A 34 0.18 0.50 -12.25
C ASP A 34 -0.80 0.81 -11.12
N LYS A 35 -2.05 1.07 -11.50
CA LYS A 35 -3.14 1.40 -10.57
C LYS A 35 -3.32 0.33 -9.49
N GLU A 36 -3.09 -0.94 -9.81
CA GLU A 36 -3.16 -2.04 -8.85
C GLU A 36 -2.12 -1.89 -7.71
N PHE A 37 -0.90 -1.46 -8.03
CA PHE A 37 0.14 -1.22 -7.02
C PHE A 37 -0.15 0.04 -6.21
N GLN A 38 -0.67 1.10 -6.85
CA GLN A 38 -1.10 2.30 -6.14
C GLN A 38 -2.23 1.97 -5.15
N PHE A 39 -3.20 1.16 -5.57
CA PHE A 39 -4.30 0.72 -4.73
C PHE A 39 -3.83 -0.18 -3.58
N ALA A 40 -2.96 -1.16 -3.87
CA ALA A 40 -2.36 -2.02 -2.83
C ALA A 40 -1.58 -1.20 -1.78
N THR A 41 -0.95 -0.11 -2.21
CA THR A 41 -0.29 0.85 -1.32
C THR A 41 -1.30 1.53 -0.40
N ALA A 42 -2.43 2.03 -0.92
CA ALA A 42 -3.50 2.63 -0.11
C ALA A 42 -4.07 1.65 0.92
N VAL A 43 -4.34 0.39 0.52
CA VAL A 43 -4.81 -0.68 1.42
C VAL A 43 -3.80 -0.95 2.54
N THR A 44 -2.51 -0.99 2.19
CA THR A 44 -1.43 -1.22 3.15
C THR A 44 -1.30 -0.06 4.13
N MET A 45 -1.34 1.18 3.64
CA MET A 45 -1.32 2.39 4.47
C MET A 45 -2.51 2.42 5.43
N PHE A 46 -3.71 2.09 4.94
CA PHE A 46 -4.92 1.96 5.76
C PHE A 46 -4.74 0.92 6.89
N ALA A 47 -4.29 -0.29 6.56
CA ALA A 47 -4.09 -1.34 7.55
C ALA A 47 -3.03 -0.97 8.61
N LEU A 48 -1.95 -0.32 8.19
CA LEU A 48 -0.90 0.12 9.11
C LEU A 48 -1.36 1.29 10.00
N LYS A 49 -2.18 2.20 9.47
CA LYS A 49 -2.78 3.30 10.23
C LYS A 49 -3.76 2.75 11.29
N LEU A 50 -4.60 1.77 10.93
CA LEU A 50 -5.48 1.08 11.86
C LEU A 50 -4.72 0.39 12.99
N LYS A 51 -3.60 -0.27 12.66
CA LYS A 51 -2.72 -0.93 13.63
C LYS A 51 -1.86 0.04 14.45
N GLN A 52 -1.93 1.34 14.20
CA GLN A 52 -1.09 2.36 14.84
C GLN A 52 0.40 2.00 14.79
N SER A 53 0.84 1.48 13.65
CA SER A 53 2.20 0.98 13.46
C SER A 53 3.22 2.10 13.69
N LYS A 54 4.28 1.82 14.46
CA LYS A 54 5.39 2.76 14.71
C LYS A 54 6.12 3.24 13.45
N TYR A 55 5.94 2.54 12.34
CA TYR A 55 6.55 2.84 11.05
C TYR A 55 5.75 3.86 10.22
N ILE A 56 4.54 4.23 10.67
CA ILE A 56 3.68 5.22 10.01
C ILE A 56 3.28 6.29 11.03
N LYS A 57 4.14 7.32 11.11
CA LYS A 57 3.92 8.46 12.01
C LYS A 57 3.19 9.60 11.29
N ASP A 58 3.50 9.83 10.02
CA ASP A 58 3.14 11.07 9.32
C ASP A 58 2.07 10.90 8.23
N ILE A 59 1.44 9.73 8.11
CA ILE A 59 0.37 9.52 7.11
C ILE A 59 -0.96 10.06 7.65
N ASP A 60 -1.61 10.97 6.95
CA ASP A 60 -2.97 11.41 7.30
C ASP A 60 -4.03 10.52 6.63
N TRP A 61 -5.26 10.53 7.17
CA TRP A 61 -6.39 9.85 6.55
C TRP A 61 -6.71 10.41 5.16
N LEU A 62 -6.48 11.71 4.95
CA LEU A 62 -6.67 12.39 3.66
C LEU A 62 -5.72 11.85 2.58
N ASP A 63 -4.46 11.55 2.94
CA ASP A 63 -3.48 11.02 2.00
C ASP A 63 -3.90 9.63 1.50
N ILE A 64 -4.39 8.79 2.42
CA ILE A 64 -4.87 7.43 2.12
C ILE A 64 -6.11 7.50 1.21
N GLU A 65 -7.05 8.40 1.51
CA GLU A 65 -8.24 8.60 0.69
C GLU A 65 -7.88 9.07 -0.73
N THR A 66 -6.96 10.04 -0.85
CA THR A 66 -6.53 10.58 -2.15
C THR A 66 -5.92 9.49 -3.03
N ILE A 67 -4.99 8.69 -2.49
CA ILE A 67 -4.36 7.60 -3.25
C ILE A 67 -5.40 6.53 -3.62
N ALA A 68 -6.33 6.21 -2.71
CA ALA A 68 -7.38 5.24 -3.00
C ALA A 68 -8.34 5.73 -4.10
N VAL A 69 -8.72 7.01 -4.09
CA VAL A 69 -9.59 7.63 -5.10
C VAL A 69 -8.90 7.72 -6.47
N ASP A 70 -7.61 7.98 -6.51
CA ASP A 70 -6.86 8.07 -7.78
C ASP A 70 -6.64 6.69 -8.42
N SER A 71 -6.62 5.62 -7.62
CA SER A 71 -6.24 4.28 -8.07
C SER A 71 -7.39 3.27 -8.16
N TYR A 72 -8.56 3.55 -7.58
CA TYR A 72 -9.65 2.57 -7.59
C TYR A 72 -10.27 2.37 -8.98
N ASP A 73 -10.75 1.15 -9.19
CA ASP A 73 -11.59 0.75 -10.31
C ASP A 73 -13.07 0.83 -9.92
N SER A 74 -13.82 1.67 -10.62
CA SER A 74 -15.25 1.85 -10.42
C SER A 74 -16.07 0.60 -10.77
N ASN A 75 -15.55 -0.30 -11.60
CA ASN A 75 -16.22 -1.56 -11.93
C ASN A 75 -16.11 -2.58 -10.78
N SER A 76 -15.15 -2.38 -9.88
CA SER A 76 -14.94 -3.27 -8.74
C SER A 76 -15.73 -2.81 -7.52
N TYR A 77 -16.79 -3.55 -7.21
CA TYR A 77 -17.60 -3.32 -6.02
C TYR A 77 -16.77 -3.33 -4.70
N LEU A 78 -15.74 -4.18 -4.64
CA LEU A 78 -14.90 -4.27 -3.44
C LEU A 78 -14.06 -3.01 -3.24
N GLN A 79 -13.54 -2.43 -4.34
CA GLN A 79 -12.72 -1.22 -4.26
C GLN A 79 -13.57 0.02 -3.96
N THR A 80 -14.81 0.08 -4.46
CA THR A 80 -15.75 1.15 -4.10
C THR A 80 -16.19 1.05 -2.64
N GLN A 81 -16.42 -0.16 -2.11
CA GLN A 81 -16.66 -0.35 -0.67
C GLN A 81 -15.46 0.05 0.20
N PHE A 82 -14.24 -0.15 -0.28
CA PHE A 82 -13.04 0.23 0.45
C PHE A 82 -12.98 1.74 0.74
N LEU A 83 -13.41 2.59 -0.19
CA LEU A 83 -13.52 4.04 0.04
C LEU A 83 -14.48 4.38 1.19
N GLN A 84 -15.62 3.69 1.26
CA GLN A 84 -16.58 3.88 2.37
C GLN A 84 -16.00 3.42 3.71
N LEU A 85 -15.18 2.37 3.72
CA LEU A 85 -14.48 1.88 4.91
C LEU A 85 -13.45 2.88 5.42
N ILE A 86 -12.71 3.54 4.51
CA ILE A 86 -11.77 4.61 4.88
C ILE A 86 -12.51 5.73 5.62
N ASN A 87 -13.62 6.20 5.06
CA ASN A 87 -14.40 7.30 5.66
C ASN A 87 -14.93 6.95 7.06
N LYS A 88 -15.51 5.75 7.22
CA LYS A 88 -15.99 5.28 8.53
C LYS A 88 -14.85 5.15 9.54
N ALA A 89 -13.70 4.64 9.11
CA ALA A 89 -12.53 4.54 9.99
C ALA A 89 -12.01 5.93 10.38
N ALA A 90 -11.88 6.86 9.43
CA ALA A 90 -11.44 8.22 9.70
C ALA A 90 -12.33 8.90 10.76
N GLU A 91 -13.66 8.74 10.69
CA GLU A 91 -14.59 9.25 11.69
C GLU A 91 -14.36 8.65 13.09
N ILE A 92 -14.28 7.31 13.19
CA ILE A 92 -14.11 6.60 14.46
C ILE A 92 -12.80 7.02 15.15
N TYR A 93 -11.70 7.02 14.40
CA TYR A 93 -10.38 7.28 14.96
C TYR A 93 -10.15 8.79 15.22
N ASN A 94 -10.69 9.69 14.39
CA ASN A 94 -10.62 11.14 14.66
C ASN A 94 -11.50 11.56 15.84
N TYR A 95 -12.66 10.94 16.03
CA TYR A 95 -13.51 11.19 17.20
C TYR A 95 -12.81 10.80 18.52
N LYS A 96 -12.14 9.64 18.53
CA LYS A 96 -11.36 9.16 19.69
C LYS A 96 -10.27 10.16 20.10
N ASN A 97 -9.53 10.68 19.12
CA ASN A 97 -8.46 11.66 19.35
C ASN A 97 -8.99 12.98 19.94
N ARG A 98 -10.18 13.46 19.51
CA ARG A 98 -10.79 14.67 20.07
C ARG A 98 -11.22 14.48 21.53
N ARG A 99 -11.76 13.32 21.89
CA ARG A 99 -12.21 13.01 23.26
C ARG A 99 -11.03 12.92 24.24
N GLU A 100 -9.91 12.34 23.84
CA GLU A 100 -8.70 12.26 24.67
C GLU A 100 -8.07 13.64 24.91
N ARG A 101 -8.03 14.50 23.88
CA ARG A 101 -7.56 15.90 24.02
C ARG A 101 -8.41 16.71 25.00
N ARG A 102 -9.73 16.49 25.03
CA ARG A 102 -10.63 17.16 26.00
C ARG A 102 -10.38 16.72 27.44
N LYS A 103 -10.13 15.43 27.69
CA LYS A 103 -9.84 14.92 29.04
C LYS A 103 -8.51 15.46 29.60
N LYS A 104 -7.47 15.61 28.77
CA LYS A 104 -6.17 16.16 29.19
C LYS A 104 -6.19 17.66 29.54
N ARG A 105 -7.23 18.40 29.14
CA ARG A 105 -7.37 19.83 29.48
C ARG A 105 -8.14 20.08 30.77
N ILE A 106 -8.74 19.03 31.34
CA ILE A 106 -9.61 19.11 32.53
C ILE A 106 -8.86 18.59 33.79
N ASN A 107 -7.70 17.97 33.61
CA ASN A 107 -6.72 17.68 34.66
C ASN A 107 -5.58 18.70 34.59
#